data_AF-A2SNE8-F1
#
_entry.id   AF-A2SNE8-F1
#
_cell.length_a   1.000
_cell.length_b   1.000
_cell.length_c   1.000
_cell.angle_alpha   90.00
_cell.angle_beta   90.00
_cell.angle_gamma   90.00
#
_symmetry.space_group_name_H-M   'P 1'
#
loop_
_entity.id
_entity.type
_entity.pdbx_description
1 polymer ?
#
loop_
_entity_poly.entity_id
_entity_poly.type
_entity_poly.pdbx_seq_one_letter_code
_entity_poly.pdbx_strand_id
1 'polypeptide(L)'
;MAIGYDNEAGCCVRNPDLDAGHWYLDEDGALYIVPDNGEIEGPDSPMIDQLNAAYRRMNFAEICQETLATELGLTVAYPWQHRFDPTAGYFTA
;
A
#
# COMPACT_ATOMS: atom_id res chain seq x y z
N MET A 1 -9.11 4.19 -9.10
CA MET A 1 -8.68 3.17 -10.10
C MET A 1 -7.18 2.95 -9.83
N ALA A 2 -6.76 2.17 -8.81
CA ALA A 2 -5.36 1.73 -8.62
C ALA A 2 -5.00 0.69 -9.62
N ILE A 3 -3.91 -0.06 -9.50
CA ILE A 3 -3.27 -0.89 -10.52
C ILE A 3 -2.78 -2.19 -9.90
N GLY A 4 -3.42 -3.32 -10.22
CA GLY A 4 -2.91 -4.67 -9.98
C GLY A 4 -2.23 -5.20 -11.25
N TYR A 5 -1.14 -5.93 -11.09
CA TYR A 5 -0.44 -6.54 -12.22
C TYR A 5 -1.12 -7.87 -12.57
N ASP A 6 -1.68 -7.98 -13.78
CA ASP A 6 -2.30 -9.21 -14.24
C ASP A 6 -1.22 -10.11 -14.88
N ASN A 7 -0.88 -11.18 -14.17
CA ASN A 7 0.15 -12.14 -14.58
C ASN A 7 -0.28 -13.03 -15.76
N GLU A 8 -1.57 -13.16 -16.06
CA GLU A 8 -2.06 -13.92 -17.22
C GLU A 8 -2.02 -13.09 -18.52
N ALA A 9 -2.28 -11.78 -18.43
CA ALA A 9 -2.27 -10.84 -19.53
C ALA A 9 -0.91 -10.15 -19.74
N GLY A 10 0.02 -10.27 -18.78
CA GLY A 10 1.32 -9.60 -18.81
C GLY A 10 1.19 -8.08 -18.85
N CYS A 11 0.15 -7.53 -18.23
CA CYS A 11 -0.20 -6.11 -18.31
C CYS A 11 -0.63 -5.54 -16.96
N CYS A 12 -0.30 -4.26 -16.77
CA CYS A 12 -0.66 -3.46 -15.60
C CYS A 12 -2.15 -3.08 -15.64
N VAL A 13 -3.00 -3.73 -14.85
CA VAL A 13 -4.44 -3.47 -14.81
C VAL A 13 -4.74 -2.46 -13.74
N ARG A 14 -5.37 -1.33 -14.04
CA ARG A 14 -5.88 -0.41 -13.01
C ARG A 14 -6.89 -1.09 -12.00
N ASN A 15 -6.44 -1.76 -10.91
CA ASN A 15 -7.19 -2.13 -9.69
C ASN A 15 -7.60 -0.98 -8.70
N PRO A 16 -8.74 -0.28 -8.82
CA PRO A 16 -9.27 0.75 -7.88
C PRO A 16 -8.81 0.79 -6.43
N ASP A 17 -8.77 -0.36 -5.77
CA ASP A 17 -8.61 -0.49 -4.33
C ASP A 17 -7.21 -0.13 -3.81
N LEU A 18 -6.13 -0.30 -4.58
CA LEU A 18 -4.77 0.06 -4.11
C LEU A 18 -4.49 1.58 -4.13
N ASP A 19 -5.31 2.44 -4.74
CA ASP A 19 -5.08 3.88 -5.06
C ASP A 19 -5.94 4.72 -4.14
N ALA A 20 -7.09 4.15 -3.78
CA ALA A 20 -7.80 4.51 -2.57
C ALA A 20 -7.18 3.89 -1.29
N GLY A 21 -6.19 3.01 -1.45
CA GLY A 21 -5.52 2.32 -0.35
C GLY A 21 -4.66 3.24 0.51
N HIS A 22 -4.19 2.71 1.64
CA HIS A 22 -3.28 3.39 2.53
C HIS A 22 -1.82 3.05 2.22
N TRP A 23 -1.02 4.07 1.91
CA TRP A 23 0.35 3.88 1.44
C TRP A 23 1.36 4.30 2.50
N TYR A 24 2.33 3.43 2.72
CA TYR A 24 3.38 3.60 3.69
C TYR A 24 4.74 3.33 3.05
N LEU A 25 5.72 4.15 3.42
CA LEU A 25 7.11 3.98 3.05
C LEU A 25 7.92 3.68 4.31
N ASP A 26 8.77 2.67 4.24
CA ASP A 26 9.74 2.36 5.28
C ASP A 26 11.02 3.18 5.11
N GLU A 27 11.94 3.11 6.08
CA GLU A 27 13.21 3.86 6.05
C GLU A 27 14.10 3.50 4.85
N ASP A 28 14.00 2.26 4.37
CA ASP A 28 14.68 1.77 3.16
C ASP A 28 13.99 2.24 1.84
N GLY A 29 12.87 2.95 1.93
CA GLY A 29 12.07 3.36 0.76
C GLY A 29 11.21 2.24 0.19
N ALA A 30 11.04 1.14 0.91
CA ALA A 30 10.10 0.08 0.57
C ALA A 30 8.65 0.57 0.70
N LEU A 31 7.86 0.36 -0.35
CA LEU A 31 6.44 0.74 -0.38
C LEU A 31 5.55 -0.41 0.09
N TYR A 32 4.63 -0.07 0.99
CA TYR A 32 3.56 -0.94 1.47
C TYR A 32 2.21 -0.27 1.20
N ILE A 33 1.31 -1.00 0.56
CA ILE A 33 -0.01 -0.52 0.19
C ILE A 33 -1.06 -1.42 0.82
N VAL A 34 -1.86 -0.84 1.70
CA VAL A 34 -2.98 -1.53 2.34
C VAL A 34 -4.26 -1.14 1.62
N PRO A 35 -4.89 -2.00 0.82
CA PRO A 35 -6.21 -1.72 0.25
C PRO A 35 -7.32 -1.83 1.31
N ASP A 36 -8.46 -1.18 1.06
CA ASP A 36 -9.69 -1.37 1.87
C ASP A 36 -10.22 -2.80 1.77
N ASN A 37 -10.13 -3.38 0.57
CA ASN A 37 -10.58 -4.73 0.29
C ASN A 37 -9.53 -5.48 -0.55
N GLY A 38 -8.75 -6.34 0.10
CA GLY A 38 -7.72 -7.13 -0.58
C GLY A 38 -6.54 -7.50 0.33
N GLU A 39 -5.48 -7.96 -0.30
CA GLU A 39 -4.21 -8.28 0.34
C GLU A 39 -3.29 -7.05 0.35
N ILE A 40 -2.45 -6.93 1.39
CA ILE A 40 -1.48 -5.85 1.50
C ILE A 40 -0.36 -6.12 0.49
N GLU A 41 -0.08 -5.15 -0.36
CA GLU A 41 1.01 -5.21 -1.33
C GLU A 41 2.28 -4.60 -0.72
N GLY A 42 3.40 -5.29 -0.81
CA GLY A 42 4.68 -4.80 -0.30
C GLY A 42 5.72 -5.93 -0.25
N PRO A 43 6.98 -5.62 0.07
CA PRO A 43 7.99 -6.64 0.25
C PRO A 43 7.68 -7.51 1.48
N ASP A 44 7.96 -8.81 1.36
CA ASP A 44 7.78 -9.78 2.44
C ASP A 44 8.64 -9.39 3.65
N SER A 45 7.97 -8.85 4.67
CA SER A 45 8.58 -8.21 5.83
C SER A 45 7.63 -8.35 7.01
N PRO A 46 8.14 -8.44 8.26
CA PRO A 46 7.29 -8.41 9.46
C PRO A 46 6.42 -7.15 9.56
N MET A 47 6.70 -6.11 8.77
CA MET A 47 5.86 -4.93 8.65
C MET A 47 4.47 -5.25 8.05
N ILE A 48 4.37 -6.19 7.11
CA ILE A 48 3.09 -6.62 6.54
C ILE A 48 2.20 -7.23 7.63
N ASP A 49 2.75 -8.12 8.47
CA ASP A 49 2.02 -8.70 9.60
C ASP A 49 1.56 -7.63 10.60
N GLN A 50 2.40 -6.64 10.88
CA GLN A 50 2.05 -5.53 11.78
C GLN A 50 0.91 -4.67 11.22
N LEU A 51 0.98 -4.30 9.94
CA LEU A 51 -0.10 -3.60 9.26
C LEU A 51 -1.36 -4.46 9.28
N ASN A 52 -1.30 -5.72 8.88
CA ASN A 52 -2.46 -6.61 8.88
C ASN A 52 -3.08 -6.73 10.29
N ALA A 53 -2.28 -6.82 11.34
CA ALA A 53 -2.75 -6.83 12.72
C ALA A 53 -3.43 -5.50 13.14
N ALA A 54 -2.94 -4.35 12.68
CA ALA A 54 -3.55 -3.05 12.93
C ALA A 54 -4.90 -2.92 12.22
N TYR A 55 -4.97 -3.27 10.94
CA TYR A 55 -6.19 -3.21 10.12
C TYR A 55 -7.22 -4.29 10.47
N ARG A 56 -6.83 -5.35 11.16
CA ARG A 56 -7.79 -6.31 11.75
C ARG A 56 -8.50 -5.78 13.00
N ARG A 57 -7.93 -4.78 13.68
CA ARG A 57 -8.44 -4.25 14.95
C ARG A 57 -9.35 -3.04 14.77
N MET A 58 -9.22 -2.32 13.66
CA MET A 58 -9.96 -1.10 13.36
C MET A 58 -10.46 -1.13 11.92
N ASN A 59 -11.59 -0.47 11.63
CA ASN A 59 -12.05 -0.34 10.26
C ASN A 59 -11.08 0.53 9.46
N PHE A 60 -10.87 0.20 8.19
CA PHE A 60 -9.99 0.92 7.28
C PHE A 60 -10.26 2.44 7.28
N ALA A 61 -11.54 2.83 7.21
CA ALA A 61 -11.97 4.23 7.21
C ALA A 61 -11.75 4.98 8.55
N GLU A 62 -11.56 4.26 9.66
CA GLU A 62 -11.32 4.86 10.98
C GLU A 62 -9.82 4.97 11.30
N ILE A 63 -8.95 4.36 10.49
CA ILE A 63 -7.51 4.38 10.71
C ILE A 63 -6.93 5.73 10.30
N CYS A 64 -6.32 6.40 11.27
CA CYS A 64 -5.48 7.56 11.01
C CYS A 64 -4.10 7.08 10.52
N GLN A 65 -3.87 7.19 9.21
CA GLN A 65 -2.59 6.85 8.56
C GLN A 65 -1.37 7.42 9.27
N GLU A 66 -1.40 8.70 9.62
CA GLU A 66 -0.24 9.38 10.23
C GLU A 66 0.09 8.84 11.60
N THR A 67 -0.93 8.51 12.39
CA THR A 67 -0.76 7.89 13.71
C THR A 67 -0.16 6.50 13.57
N LEU A 68 -0.76 5.65 12.71
CA LEU A 68 -0.28 4.29 12.51
C LEU A 68 1.15 4.27 11.94
N ALA A 69 1.44 5.16 10.99
CA ALA A 69 2.78 5.31 10.44
C ALA A 69 3.79 5.67 11.53
N THR A 70 3.47 6.65 12.39
CA THR A 70 4.32 7.03 13.50
C THR A 70 4.55 5.89 14.50
N GLU A 71 3.51 5.11 14.82
CA GLU A 71 3.62 3.96 15.72
C GLU A 71 4.49 2.83 15.15
N LEU A 72 4.45 2.63 13.84
CA LEU A 72 5.20 1.59 13.14
C LEU A 72 6.57 2.07 12.62
N GLY A 73 6.91 3.35 12.79
CA GLY A 73 8.14 3.94 12.23
C GLY A 73 8.11 4.14 10.71
N LEU A 74 6.93 4.11 10.10
CA LEU A 74 6.71 4.33 8.68
C LEU A 74 6.46 5.80 8.36
N THR A 75 6.61 6.15 7.09
CA THR A 75 6.23 7.44 6.53
C THR A 75 4.98 7.28 5.67
N VAL A 76 3.99 8.15 5.86
CA VAL A 76 2.79 8.13 5.00
C VAL A 76 3.16 8.67 3.61
N ALA A 77 2.84 7.89 2.57
CA ALA A 77 2.90 8.36 1.20
C ALA A 77 1.56 8.98 0.81
N TYR A 78 1.56 10.30 0.58
CA TYR A 78 0.36 11.04 0.26
C TYR A 78 -0.09 10.83 -1.20
N PRO A 79 -1.36 11.06 -1.54
CA PRO A 79 -1.91 10.81 -2.88
C PRO A 79 -1.18 11.50 -4.04
N TRP A 80 -0.55 12.65 -3.79
CA TRP A 80 0.22 13.38 -4.78
C TRP A 80 1.60 12.77 -5.06
N GLN A 81 2.07 11.88 -4.20
CA GLN A 81 3.30 11.11 -4.36
C GLN A 81 3.06 9.78 -5.08
N HIS A 82 1.82 9.27 -5.09
CA HIS A 82 1.47 8.00 -5.70
C HIS A 82 1.80 8.02 -7.20
N ARG A 83 2.83 7.26 -7.57
CA ARG A 83 3.29 7.10 -8.95
C ARG A 83 3.21 5.65 -9.34
N PHE A 84 2.51 5.41 -10.43
CA PHE A 84 2.60 4.11 -11.07
C PHE A 84 3.73 4.11 -12.08
N ASP A 85 4.68 3.19 -11.97
CA ASP A 85 5.70 2.99 -12.99
C ASP A 85 5.23 1.89 -13.98
N PRO A 86 4.81 2.26 -15.21
CA PRO A 86 4.33 1.30 -16.20
C PRO A 86 5.43 0.43 -16.78
N THR A 87 6.70 0.79 -16.59
CA THR A 87 7.87 0.02 -17.05
C THR A 87 8.24 -1.04 -16.04
N ALA A 88 8.18 -0.69 -14.76
CA ALA A 88 8.52 -1.58 -13.66
C ALA A 88 7.34 -2.48 -13.23
N GLY A 89 6.11 -2.06 -13.53
CA GLY A 89 4.90 -2.84 -13.25
C GLY A 89 4.42 -2.77 -11.80
N TYR A 90 4.97 -1.85 -11.00
CA TYR A 90 4.63 -1.65 -9.59
C TYR A 90 4.46 -0.17 -9.24
N PHE A 91 3.84 0.08 -8.09
CA PHE A 91 3.65 1.42 -7.53
C PHE A 91 4.89 1.93 -6.79
N THR A 92 5.13 3.22 -6.91
CA THR A 92 6.23 3.96 -6.29
C THR A 92 5.69 5.24 -5.65
N ALA A 93 6.37 5.76 -4.63
CA ALA A 93 5.99 7.00 -3.95
C ALA A 93 7.20 7.93 -3.77
#